data_AF-A0A7S2QZN5-F1
#
_entry.id   AF-A0A7S2QZN5-F1
#
_cell.length_a   1.000
_cell.length_b   1.000
_cell.length_c   1.000
_cell.angle_alpha   90.00
_cell.angle_beta   90.00
_cell.angle_gamma   90.00
#
_symmetry.space_group_name_H-M   'P 1'
#
loop_
_entity.id
_entity.type
_entity.pdbx_description
1 polymer ?
#
loop_
_entity_poly.entity_id
_entity_poly.type
_entity_poly.pdbx_seq_one_letter_code
_entity_poly.pdbx_strand_id
1 'polypeptide(L)'
;KVGFSTVAEQARCVILTSGTLSPMNTFEAELGVEFPIKIEAPHVVPTSQVYVELSDAIGEVTYKATSGVGASRFAQNLGKYLLEYAKVIPGGMLVFFPKYSLIDVTLREWHTSRLFAQISDQKHIVCESRGASGFADTLAQFNRGNATGKGSLMLAVFRGKVSEGIDFKDDSARAVFCVGIPFPNVFDVKVKTKRDF
;
A
#
# COMPACT_ATOMS: atom_id res chain seq x y z
N LYS A 1 24.65 18.92 -8.26
CA LYS A 1 23.99 19.01 -9.60
C LYS A 1 22.88 17.96 -9.63
N VAL A 2 21.65 18.34 -9.97
CA VAL A 2 20.51 17.38 -9.99
C VAL A 2 20.72 16.39 -11.12
N GLY A 3 20.54 15.08 -10.85
CA GLY A 3 20.87 14.02 -11.82
C GLY A 3 20.12 14.14 -13.16
N PHE A 4 18.92 14.72 -13.14
CA PHE A 4 18.09 14.92 -14.33
C PHE A 4 18.64 15.97 -15.31
N SER A 5 19.49 16.89 -14.84
CA SER A 5 20.04 17.98 -15.67
C SER A 5 20.71 17.49 -16.95
N THR A 6 21.44 16.37 -16.90
CA THR A 6 22.10 15.80 -18.09
C THR A 6 21.08 15.39 -19.16
N VAL A 7 19.95 14.81 -18.75
CA VAL A 7 18.87 14.41 -19.68
C VAL A 7 18.20 15.65 -20.27
N ALA A 8 17.89 16.64 -19.42
CA ALA A 8 17.26 17.88 -19.84
C ALA A 8 18.14 18.72 -20.79
N GLU A 9 19.47 18.74 -20.57
CA GLU A 9 20.43 19.50 -21.38
C GLU A 9 20.72 18.83 -22.74
N GLN A 10 20.72 17.50 -22.81
CA GLN A 10 21.14 16.75 -24.01
C GLN A 10 19.98 16.31 -24.91
N ALA A 11 18.79 16.09 -24.35
CA ALA A 11 17.64 15.68 -25.12
C ALA A 11 17.03 16.86 -25.88
N ARG A 12 16.60 16.63 -27.13
CA ARG A 12 15.86 17.63 -27.91
C ARG A 12 14.50 17.97 -27.29
N CYS A 13 13.85 16.97 -26.70
CA CYS A 13 12.56 17.10 -26.04
C CYS A 13 12.42 15.95 -25.04
N VAL A 14 11.92 16.24 -23.84
CA VAL A 14 11.58 15.25 -22.82
C VAL A 14 10.09 15.35 -22.54
N ILE A 15 9.39 14.23 -22.68
CA ILE A 15 7.97 14.10 -22.36
C ILE A 15 7.87 13.15 -21.18
N LEU A 16 7.26 13.62 -20.09
CA LEU A 16 6.97 12.82 -18.91
C LEU A 16 5.49 12.46 -18.91
N THR A 17 5.20 11.19 -18.68
CA THR A 17 3.83 10.69 -18.57
C THR A 17 3.71 9.78 -17.35
N SER A 18 2.62 9.92 -16.60
CA SER A 18 2.30 9.08 -15.44
C SER A 18 0.83 9.25 -15.08
N GLY A 19 0.23 8.22 -14.49
CA GLY A 19 -1.13 8.29 -13.96
C GLY A 19 -1.25 9.03 -12.62
N THR A 20 -0.14 9.30 -11.93
CA THR A 20 -0.15 9.84 -10.55
C THR A 20 0.86 10.97 -10.31
N LEU A 21 1.21 11.74 -11.36
CA LEU A 21 2.22 12.82 -11.28
C LEU A 21 1.76 14.10 -10.56
N SER A 22 0.49 14.21 -10.17
CA SER A 22 -0.04 15.40 -9.50
C SER A 22 0.27 15.39 -8.00
N PRO A 23 0.68 16.52 -7.38
CA PRO A 23 0.90 17.84 -7.98
C PRO A 23 2.29 17.99 -8.67
N MET A 24 2.32 18.59 -9.87
CA MET A 24 3.51 18.61 -10.74
C MET A 24 4.63 19.56 -10.28
N ASN A 25 4.31 20.57 -9.47
CA ASN A 25 5.27 21.56 -8.96
C ASN A 25 6.36 20.92 -8.08
N THR A 26 5.99 19.95 -7.25
CA THR A 26 6.97 19.21 -6.43
C THR A 26 7.91 18.39 -7.32
N PHE A 27 7.39 17.84 -8.42
CA PHE A 27 8.20 17.05 -9.36
C PHE A 27 9.23 17.91 -10.11
N GLU A 28 8.84 19.11 -10.56
CA GLU A 28 9.75 20.10 -11.15
C GLU A 28 10.88 20.49 -10.21
N ALA A 29 10.54 20.78 -8.96
CA ALA A 29 11.52 21.14 -7.93
C ALA A 29 12.53 20.01 -7.69
N GLU A 30 12.07 18.75 -7.63
CA GLU A 30 12.91 17.57 -7.44
C GLU A 30 13.83 17.30 -8.64
N LEU A 31 13.36 17.55 -9.87
CA LEU A 31 14.17 17.39 -11.08
C LEU A 31 15.05 18.62 -11.38
N GLY A 32 14.80 19.75 -10.74
CA GLY A 32 15.52 21.00 -10.97
C GLY A 32 15.30 21.58 -12.37
N VAL A 33 14.15 21.32 -12.98
CA VAL A 33 13.77 21.79 -14.32
C VAL A 33 12.30 22.17 -14.37
N GLU A 34 11.95 23.12 -15.23
CA GLU A 34 10.56 23.48 -15.50
C GLU A 34 10.03 22.75 -16.73
N PHE A 35 8.78 22.29 -16.67
CA PHE A 35 8.05 21.74 -17.80
C PHE A 35 7.01 22.77 -18.28
N PRO A 36 7.27 23.52 -19.36
CA PRO A 36 6.38 24.62 -19.76
C PRO A 36 5.00 24.14 -20.24
N ILE A 37 4.91 22.89 -20.70
CA ILE A 37 3.66 22.27 -21.13
C ILE A 37 3.25 21.24 -20.08
N LYS A 38 2.12 21.48 -19.42
CA LYS A 38 1.56 20.61 -18.38
C LYS A 38 0.12 20.29 -18.74
N ILE A 39 -0.22 19.00 -18.76
CA ILE A 39 -1.56 18.53 -19.05
C ILE A 39 -1.95 17.56 -17.94
N GLU A 40 -3.00 17.90 -17.20
CA GLU A 40 -3.69 16.98 -16.30
C GLU A 40 -4.99 16.56 -16.98
N ALA A 41 -5.05 15.31 -17.41
CA ALA A 41 -6.26 14.76 -18.00
C ALA A 41 -7.31 14.53 -16.89
N PRO A 42 -8.60 14.73 -17.17
CA PRO A 42 -9.65 14.38 -16.22
C PRO A 42 -9.60 12.87 -15.90
N HIS A 43 -10.05 12.50 -14.71
CA HIS A 43 -10.10 11.10 -14.32
C HIS A 43 -11.02 10.32 -15.27
N VAL A 44 -10.47 9.30 -15.93
CA VAL A 44 -11.22 8.41 -16.84
C VAL A 44 -12.20 7.48 -16.12
N VAL A 45 -12.10 7.34 -14.78
CA VAL A 45 -12.98 6.49 -13.98
C VAL A 45 -14.03 7.37 -13.32
N PRO A 46 -15.33 7.13 -13.57
CA PRO A 46 -16.42 7.82 -12.89
C PRO A 46 -16.33 7.66 -11.37
N THR A 47 -16.71 8.70 -10.63
CA THR A 47 -16.77 8.67 -9.16
C THR A 47 -17.73 7.59 -8.62
N SER A 48 -18.70 7.14 -9.41
CA SER A 48 -19.57 6.02 -9.04
C SER A 48 -18.86 4.65 -9.00
N GLN A 49 -17.66 4.55 -9.59
CA GLN A 49 -16.85 3.32 -9.62
C GLN A 49 -15.73 3.31 -8.59
N VAL A 50 -15.52 4.42 -7.86
CA VAL A 50 -14.45 4.55 -6.87
C VAL A 50 -15.01 5.17 -5.59
N TYR A 51 -14.87 4.44 -4.49
CA TYR A 51 -15.20 4.93 -3.15
C TYR A 51 -13.91 5.09 -2.34
N VAL A 52 -13.74 6.26 -1.71
CA VAL A 52 -12.61 6.56 -0.85
C VAL A 52 -13.13 7.13 0.47
N GLU A 53 -12.66 6.58 1.58
CA GLU A 53 -13.03 6.99 2.92
C GLU A 53 -11.80 7.06 3.82
N LEU A 54 -11.78 8.06 4.71
CA LEU A 54 -10.87 8.10 5.84
C LEU A 54 -11.61 7.56 7.07
N SER A 55 -11.06 6.52 7.69
CA SER A 55 -11.64 5.89 8.88
C SER A 55 -10.70 5.98 10.07
N ASP A 56 -11.24 6.38 11.21
CA ASP A 56 -10.58 6.37 12.52
C ASP A 56 -11.02 5.18 13.40
N ALA A 57 -11.80 4.25 12.84
CA ALA A 57 -12.39 3.13 13.57
C ALA A 57 -11.36 2.19 14.22
N ILE A 58 -10.13 2.14 13.69
CA ILE A 58 -9.02 1.34 14.25
C ILE A 58 -8.25 2.07 15.36
N GLY A 59 -8.56 3.35 15.61
CA GLY A 59 -7.86 4.24 16.50
C GLY A 59 -6.61 4.87 15.85
N GLU A 60 -5.77 5.48 16.68
CA GLU A 60 -4.53 6.11 16.22
C GLU A 60 -3.56 5.10 15.60
N VAL A 61 -3.01 5.46 14.43
CA VAL A 61 -1.92 4.72 13.78
C VAL A 61 -0.59 5.47 13.97
N THR A 62 -0.23 5.73 15.23
CA THR A 62 1.03 6.39 15.60
C THR A 62 2.11 5.35 15.94
N TYR A 63 3.39 5.77 16.02
CA TYR A 63 4.46 4.89 16.48
C TYR A 63 4.16 4.29 17.86
N LYS A 64 3.62 5.09 18.79
CA LYS A 64 3.24 4.63 20.14
C LYS A 64 2.10 3.61 20.09
N ALA A 65 1.07 3.85 19.28
CA ALA A 65 -0.07 2.94 19.15
C ALA A 65 0.30 1.63 18.44
N THR A 66 1.33 1.65 17.59
CA THR A 66 1.80 0.48 16.81
C THR A 66 3.08 -0.15 17.37
N SER A 67 3.44 0.17 18.62
CA SER A 67 4.58 -0.43 19.34
C SER A 67 4.23 -0.80 20.79
N GLY A 68 5.02 -1.70 21.38
CA GLY A 68 4.84 -2.14 22.76
C GLY A 68 3.41 -2.67 23.03
N VAL A 69 2.84 -2.28 24.17
CA VAL A 69 1.51 -2.72 24.64
C VAL A 69 0.38 -2.23 23.71
N GLY A 70 0.54 -1.05 23.10
CA GLY A 70 -0.47 -0.47 22.20
C GLY A 70 -0.72 -1.31 20.95
N ALA A 71 0.31 -2.01 20.47
CA ALA A 71 0.26 -2.74 19.21
C ALA A 71 -0.73 -3.91 19.21
N SER A 72 -0.97 -4.55 20.38
CA SER A 72 -1.97 -5.62 20.52
C SER A 72 -3.39 -5.08 20.33
N ARG A 73 -3.75 -3.98 21.02
CA ARG A 73 -5.06 -3.33 20.88
C ARG A 73 -5.29 -2.86 19.43
N PHE A 74 -4.28 -2.23 18.84
CA PHE A 74 -4.31 -1.81 17.44
C PHE A 74 -4.59 -3.01 16.51
N ALA A 75 -3.86 -4.11 16.67
CA ALA A 75 -4.02 -5.30 15.84
C ALA A 75 -5.41 -5.95 15.99
N GLN A 76 -5.97 -6.01 17.20
CA GLN A 76 -7.32 -6.50 17.42
C GLN A 76 -8.38 -5.62 16.74
N ASN A 77 -8.26 -4.29 16.89
CA ASN A 77 -9.18 -3.35 16.25
C ASN A 77 -9.13 -3.48 14.73
N LEU A 78 -7.92 -3.53 14.15
CA LEU A 78 -7.73 -3.72 12.72
C LEU A 78 -8.34 -5.05 12.23
N GLY A 79 -8.15 -6.14 12.98
CA GLY A 79 -8.72 -7.44 12.60
C GLY A 79 -10.25 -7.46 12.62
N LYS A 80 -10.87 -6.85 13.65
CA LYS A 80 -12.34 -6.70 13.71
C LYS A 80 -12.87 -5.84 12.58
N TYR A 81 -12.19 -4.73 12.29
CA TYR A 81 -12.55 -3.83 11.19
C TYR A 81 -12.49 -4.56 9.84
N LEU A 82 -11.37 -5.22 9.54
CA LEU A 82 -11.21 -5.99 8.31
C LEU A 82 -12.19 -7.16 8.20
N LEU A 83 -12.55 -7.79 9.32
CA LEU A 83 -13.53 -8.89 9.33
C LEU A 83 -14.92 -8.42 8.87
N GLU A 84 -15.38 -7.24 9.28
CA GLU A 84 -16.68 -6.71 8.82
C GLU A 84 -16.68 -6.47 7.30
N TYR A 85 -15.58 -5.93 6.76
CA TYR A 85 -15.44 -5.77 5.31
C TYR A 85 -15.26 -7.10 4.58
N ALA A 86 -14.52 -8.05 5.14
CA ALA A 86 -14.29 -9.36 4.54
C ALA A 86 -15.58 -10.17 4.29
N LYS A 87 -16.62 -9.92 5.09
CA LYS A 87 -17.96 -10.53 4.93
C LYS A 87 -18.73 -9.98 3.74
N VAL A 88 -18.51 -8.73 3.35
CA VAL A 88 -19.35 -8.02 2.36
C VAL A 88 -18.61 -7.72 1.06
N ILE A 89 -17.28 -7.58 1.10
CA ILE A 89 -16.48 -7.30 -0.09
C ILE A 89 -16.24 -8.61 -0.85
N PRO A 90 -16.68 -8.70 -2.13
CA PRO A 90 -16.36 -9.84 -2.99
C PRO A 90 -14.89 -9.79 -3.41
N GLY A 91 -14.33 -10.93 -3.83
CA GLY A 91 -12.96 -10.98 -4.36
C GLY A 91 -11.89 -10.57 -3.34
N GLY A 92 -10.76 -10.09 -3.84
CA GLY A 92 -9.59 -9.81 -3.03
C GLY A 92 -9.60 -8.47 -2.32
N MET A 93 -8.92 -8.43 -1.18
CA MET A 93 -8.66 -7.25 -0.36
C MET A 93 -7.15 -7.10 -0.16
N LEU A 94 -6.63 -5.87 -0.32
CA LEU A 94 -5.24 -5.54 -0.06
C LEU A 94 -5.14 -4.71 1.21
N VAL A 95 -4.21 -5.03 2.10
CA VAL A 95 -3.94 -4.27 3.31
C VAL A 95 -2.47 -3.92 3.35
N PHE A 96 -2.17 -2.64 3.16
CA PHE A 96 -0.81 -2.12 3.16
C PHE A 96 -0.41 -1.57 4.52
N PHE A 97 0.74 -2.02 5.01
CA PHE A 97 1.32 -1.63 6.29
C PHE A 97 2.58 -0.77 6.11
N PRO A 98 2.93 0.09 7.09
CA PRO A 98 4.16 0.89 7.06
C PRO A 98 5.43 0.07 7.21
N LYS A 99 5.37 -1.12 7.81
CA LYS A 99 6.54 -1.96 8.09
C LYS A 99 6.18 -3.42 8.33
N TYR A 100 7.07 -4.34 7.97
CA TYR A 100 6.91 -5.78 8.19
C TYR A 100 6.72 -6.15 9.65
N SER A 101 7.42 -5.49 10.58
CA SER A 101 7.29 -5.78 12.01
C SER A 101 5.88 -5.53 12.56
N LEU A 102 5.09 -4.65 11.92
CA LEU A 102 3.70 -4.45 12.30
C LEU A 102 2.82 -5.61 11.81
N ILE A 103 3.07 -6.13 10.61
CA ILE A 103 2.40 -7.35 10.11
C ILE A 103 2.65 -8.53 11.07
N ASP A 104 3.90 -8.72 11.52
CA ASP A 104 4.25 -9.81 12.44
C ASP A 104 3.53 -9.70 13.79
N VAL A 105 3.36 -8.49 14.31
CA VAL A 105 2.59 -8.25 15.54
C VAL A 105 1.10 -8.53 15.29
N THR A 106 0.56 -8.03 14.18
CA THR A 106 -0.84 -8.21 13.81
C THR A 106 -1.20 -9.69 13.65
N LEU A 107 -0.40 -10.46 12.93
CA LEU A 107 -0.63 -11.90 12.75
C LEU A 107 -0.57 -12.66 14.08
N ARG A 108 0.43 -12.39 14.92
CA ARG A 108 0.53 -13.02 16.25
C ARG A 108 -0.70 -12.76 17.11
N GLU A 109 -1.16 -11.50 17.14
CA GLU A 109 -2.37 -11.12 17.87
C GLU A 109 -3.60 -11.80 17.30
N TRP A 110 -3.75 -11.86 15.97
CA TRP A 110 -4.90 -12.51 15.33
C TRP A 110 -4.97 -14.01 15.58
N HIS A 111 -3.83 -14.69 15.65
CA HIS A 111 -3.80 -16.09 16.04
C HIS A 111 -4.23 -16.27 17.50
N THR A 112 -3.75 -15.41 18.40
CA THR A 112 -4.04 -15.50 19.85
C THR A 112 -5.51 -15.19 20.16
N SER A 113 -6.07 -14.20 19.47
CA SER A 113 -7.46 -13.74 19.64
C SER A 113 -8.49 -14.50 18.79
N ARG A 114 -8.07 -15.53 18.03
CA ARG A 114 -8.87 -16.28 17.05
C ARG A 114 -9.41 -15.46 15.86
N LEU A 115 -9.07 -14.17 15.75
CA LEU A 115 -9.43 -13.34 14.60
C LEU A 115 -8.88 -13.91 13.29
N PHE A 116 -7.70 -14.54 13.31
CA PHE A 116 -7.12 -15.18 12.12
C PHE A 116 -8.07 -16.22 11.53
N ALA A 117 -8.64 -17.08 12.38
CA ALA A 117 -9.55 -18.13 11.96
C ALA A 117 -10.88 -17.54 11.43
N GLN A 118 -11.40 -16.50 12.09
CA GLN A 118 -12.62 -15.82 11.66
C GLN A 118 -12.45 -15.13 10.30
N ILE A 119 -11.32 -14.45 10.08
CA ILE A 119 -11.02 -13.83 8.79
C ILE A 119 -10.76 -14.92 7.73
N SER A 120 -10.06 -16.00 8.08
CA SER A 120 -9.77 -17.12 7.17
C SER A 120 -11.01 -17.86 6.68
N ASP A 121 -12.10 -17.83 7.46
CA ASP A 121 -13.39 -18.37 7.03
C ASP A 121 -13.98 -17.57 5.86
N GLN A 122 -13.71 -16.26 5.82
CA GLN A 122 -14.23 -15.31 4.83
C GLN A 122 -13.28 -15.09 3.66
N LYS A 123 -11.96 -15.06 3.89
CA LYS A 123 -10.92 -14.70 2.92
C LYS A 123 -9.66 -15.53 3.12
N HIS A 124 -9.00 -15.95 2.04
CA HIS A 124 -7.69 -16.60 2.14
C HIS A 124 -6.61 -15.58 2.52
N ILE A 125 -6.05 -15.69 3.73
CA ILE A 125 -5.03 -14.73 4.21
C ILE A 125 -3.68 -15.08 3.57
N VAL A 126 -3.07 -14.09 2.92
CA VAL A 126 -1.75 -14.19 2.29
C VAL A 126 -0.88 -13.06 2.80
N CYS A 127 0.40 -13.35 3.09
CA CYS A 127 1.35 -12.33 3.53
C CYS A 127 2.50 -12.23 2.53
N GLU A 128 2.89 -10.99 2.20
CA GLU A 128 4.10 -10.72 1.43
C GLU A 128 5.34 -11.24 2.17
N SER A 129 6.19 -11.98 1.46
CA SER A 129 7.48 -12.42 2.01
C SER A 129 8.51 -11.29 2.00
N ARG A 130 9.39 -11.25 3.00
CA ARG A 130 10.48 -10.27 3.07
C ARG A 130 11.50 -10.50 1.95
N GLY A 131 11.97 -9.41 1.34
CA GLY A 131 13.00 -9.45 0.31
C GLY A 131 12.45 -9.72 -1.10
N ALA A 132 13.37 -9.77 -2.08
CA ALA A 132 13.02 -9.84 -3.51
C ALA A 132 12.53 -11.22 -3.98
N SER A 133 12.73 -12.28 -3.21
CA SER A 133 12.32 -13.65 -3.55
C SER A 133 10.88 -13.96 -3.12
N GLY A 134 10.30 -15.04 -3.66
CA GLY A 134 8.97 -15.54 -3.26
C GLY A 134 7.77 -14.68 -3.69
N PHE A 135 8.01 -13.66 -4.53
CA PHE A 135 6.95 -12.79 -5.07
C PHE A 135 5.90 -13.56 -5.87
N ALA A 136 6.37 -14.38 -6.83
CA ALA A 136 5.53 -15.17 -7.70
C ALA A 136 4.64 -16.13 -6.88
N ASP A 137 5.19 -16.69 -5.80
CA ASP A 137 4.47 -17.59 -4.91
C ASP A 137 3.40 -16.86 -4.10
N THR A 138 3.69 -15.66 -3.59
CA THR A 138 2.70 -14.80 -2.91
C THR A 138 1.56 -14.44 -3.86
N LEU A 139 1.87 -14.04 -5.09
CA LEU A 139 0.85 -13.68 -6.08
C LEU A 139 0.02 -14.89 -6.51
N ALA A 140 0.65 -16.05 -6.68
CA ALA A 140 -0.07 -17.30 -6.97
C ALA A 140 -1.01 -17.70 -5.81
N GLN A 141 -0.56 -17.56 -4.56
CA GLN A 141 -1.42 -17.78 -3.37
C GLN A 141 -2.60 -16.82 -3.36
N PHE A 142 -2.34 -15.54 -3.61
CA PHE A 142 -3.38 -14.52 -3.65
C PHE A 142 -4.43 -14.81 -4.73
N ASN A 143 -4.01 -15.17 -5.93
CA ASN A 143 -4.94 -15.49 -7.03
C ASN A 143 -5.73 -16.78 -6.78
N ARG A 144 -5.16 -17.76 -6.06
CA ARG A 144 -5.89 -18.99 -5.70
C ARG A 144 -7.10 -18.72 -4.83
N GLY A 145 -7.02 -17.82 -3.85
CA GLY A 145 -8.18 -17.49 -3.02
C GLY A 145 -9.29 -16.77 -3.79
N ASN A 146 -8.94 -16.06 -4.87
CA ASN A 146 -9.95 -15.48 -5.76
C ASN A 146 -10.63 -16.57 -6.61
N ALA A 147 -9.89 -17.59 -7.05
CA ALA A 147 -10.43 -18.72 -7.82
C ALA A 147 -11.40 -19.60 -7.01
N THR A 148 -11.27 -19.67 -5.68
CA THR A 148 -12.21 -20.42 -4.82
C THR A 148 -13.49 -19.65 -4.48
N GLY A 149 -13.66 -18.44 -5.03
CA GLY A 149 -14.84 -17.60 -4.85
C GLY A 149 -14.90 -16.84 -3.51
N LYS A 150 -14.09 -17.21 -2.52
CA LYS A 150 -14.01 -16.50 -1.23
C LYS A 150 -13.28 -15.16 -1.35
N GLY A 151 -12.27 -15.11 -2.21
CA GLY A 151 -11.33 -13.99 -2.30
C GLY A 151 -10.15 -14.14 -1.34
N SER A 152 -9.09 -13.36 -1.57
CA SER A 152 -7.90 -13.33 -0.71
C SER A 152 -7.76 -12.02 0.06
N LEU A 153 -7.18 -12.07 1.25
CA LEU A 153 -6.77 -10.89 2.01
C LEU A 153 -5.25 -10.85 2.06
N MET A 154 -4.63 -9.94 1.31
CA MET A 154 -3.17 -9.81 1.26
C MET A 154 -2.67 -8.75 2.22
N LEU A 155 -1.77 -9.15 3.12
CA LEU A 155 -1.00 -8.26 3.98
C LEU A 155 0.33 -7.94 3.29
N ALA A 156 0.52 -6.68 2.92
CA ALA A 156 1.69 -6.19 2.19
C ALA A 156 2.27 -4.95 2.89
N VAL A 157 3.48 -4.55 2.53
CA VAL A 157 4.04 -3.27 3.01
C VAL A 157 4.01 -2.23 1.91
N PHE A 158 3.86 -0.96 2.29
CA PHE A 158 4.08 0.14 1.36
C PHE A 158 5.51 0.11 0.82
N ARG A 159 5.68 0.42 -0.47
CA ARG A 159 6.99 0.39 -1.17
C ARG A 159 7.65 -1.00 -1.10
N GLY A 160 6.84 -2.03 -0.90
CA GLY A 160 7.20 -3.42 -1.11
C GLY A 160 7.03 -3.81 -2.57
N LYS A 161 7.43 -5.03 -2.89
CA LYS A 161 7.31 -5.58 -4.25
C LYS A 161 5.86 -5.72 -4.69
N VAL A 162 4.93 -5.88 -3.74
CA VAL A 162 3.49 -5.97 -4.05
C VAL A 162 2.90 -4.60 -4.40
N SER A 163 3.45 -3.51 -3.87
CA SER A 163 3.01 -2.15 -4.19
C SER A 163 3.61 -1.58 -5.49
N GLU A 164 4.60 -2.26 -6.08
CA GLU A 164 5.31 -1.79 -7.26
C GLU A 164 5.20 -2.81 -8.40
N GLY A 165 4.62 -2.40 -9.53
CA GLY A 165 4.65 -3.21 -10.77
C GLY A 165 3.59 -4.31 -10.90
N ILE A 166 2.58 -4.36 -10.02
CA ILE A 166 1.40 -5.23 -10.20
C ILE A 166 0.18 -4.41 -10.58
N ASP A 167 -0.55 -4.90 -11.58
CA ASP A 167 -1.90 -4.48 -11.90
C ASP A 167 -2.90 -5.51 -11.33
N PHE A 168 -3.70 -5.09 -10.35
CA PHE A 168 -4.74 -5.94 -9.74
C PHE A 168 -6.05 -5.76 -10.49
N LYS A 169 -6.35 -6.70 -11.39
CA LYS A 169 -7.53 -6.62 -12.26
C LYS A 169 -8.79 -7.18 -11.61
N ASP A 170 -9.90 -6.49 -11.81
CA ASP A 170 -11.26 -6.91 -11.45
C ASP A 170 -11.39 -7.42 -10.01
N ASP A 171 -11.69 -8.71 -9.83
CA ASP A 171 -11.89 -9.35 -8.53
C ASP A 171 -10.58 -9.59 -7.78
N SER A 172 -9.44 -9.22 -8.35
CA SER A 172 -8.15 -9.36 -7.68
C SER A 172 -8.02 -8.44 -6.48
N ALA A 173 -8.51 -7.20 -6.56
CA ALA A 173 -8.46 -6.24 -5.45
C ALA A 173 -9.67 -5.32 -5.48
N ARG A 174 -10.79 -5.77 -4.89
CA ARG A 174 -12.02 -4.99 -4.78
C ARG A 174 -11.98 -3.93 -3.69
N ALA A 175 -11.03 -4.05 -2.75
CA ALA A 175 -10.71 -2.99 -1.81
C ALA A 175 -9.23 -2.96 -1.43
N VAL A 176 -8.76 -1.75 -1.13
CA VAL A 176 -7.40 -1.47 -0.67
C VAL A 176 -7.48 -0.69 0.63
N PHE A 177 -6.86 -1.21 1.67
CA PHE A 177 -6.79 -0.62 3.01
C PHE A 177 -5.37 -0.10 3.24
N CYS A 178 -5.23 1.20 3.44
CA CYS A 178 -3.96 1.84 3.77
C CYS A 178 -3.86 2.04 5.28
N VAL A 179 -3.04 1.24 5.95
CA VAL A 179 -2.83 1.36 7.40
C VAL A 179 -1.86 2.49 7.69
N GLY A 180 -2.41 3.65 8.09
CA GLY A 180 -1.63 4.85 8.32
C GLY A 180 -1.09 5.46 7.03
N ILE A 181 -0.06 6.30 7.15
CA ILE A 181 0.52 7.03 6.02
C ILE A 181 1.85 6.36 5.60
N PRO A 182 2.10 6.14 4.28
CA PRO A 182 3.32 5.51 3.75
C PRO A 182 4.55 6.43 3.81
N PHE A 183 4.91 6.89 5.01
CA PHE A 183 6.10 7.72 5.19
C PHE A 183 7.39 6.93 4.98
N PRO A 184 8.43 7.55 4.38
CA PRO A 184 9.77 6.97 4.35
C PRO A 184 10.28 6.73 5.77
N ASN A 185 11.13 5.70 5.95
CA ASN A 185 11.80 5.49 7.22
C ASN A 185 12.75 6.68 7.51
N VAL A 186 12.44 7.48 8.54
CA VAL A 186 13.22 8.66 8.93
C VAL A 186 14.64 8.33 9.42
N PHE A 187 14.89 7.07 9.79
CA PHE A 187 16.21 6.58 10.20
C PHE A 187 17.03 6.02 9.02
N ASP A 188 16.45 5.90 7.83
CA ASP A 188 17.19 5.52 6.64
C ASP A 188 18.22 6.61 6.30
N VAL A 189 19.47 6.19 6.09
CA VAL A 189 20.59 7.12 5.85
C VAL A 189 20.30 8.00 4.63
N LYS A 190 19.72 7.46 3.56
CA LYS A 190 19.40 8.24 2.35
C LYS A 190 18.30 9.26 2.62
N VAL A 191 17.28 8.88 3.39
CA VAL A 191 16.19 9.79 3.79
C VAL A 191 16.73 10.91 4.66
N LYS A 192 17.60 10.59 5.63
CA LYS A 192 18.25 11.58 6.49
C LYS A 192 19.11 12.53 5.67
N THR A 193 20.03 12.00 4.86
CA THR A 193 20.91 12.81 4.01
C THR A 193 20.12 13.70 3.04
N LYS A 194 19.00 13.22 2.48
CA LYS A 194 18.15 14.03 1.60
C LYS A 194 17.42 15.16 2.33
N ARG A 195 17.04 14.95 3.60
CA ARG A 195 16.41 16.00 4.42
C ARG A 195 17.39 17.08 4.87
N ASP A 196 18.65 16.68 5.05
CA ASP A 196 19.73 17.58 5.47
C ASP A 196 20.29 18.41 4.28
N PHE A 197 20.02 17.98 3.03
CA PHE A 197 20.39 18.66 1.79
C PHE A 197 19.36 19.74 1.41
#